data_AF-A0A9E2VDC7-F1
#
_entry.id   AF-A0A9E2VDC7-F1
#
_cell.length_a   1.000
_cell.length_b   1.000
_cell.length_c   1.000
_cell.angle_alpha   90.00
_cell.angle_beta   90.00
_cell.angle_gamma   90.00
#
_symmetry.space_group_name_H-M   'P 1'
#
loop_
_entity.id
_entity.type
_entity.pdbx_description
1 polymer ?
#
loop_
_entity_poly.entity_id
_entity_poly.type
_entity_poly.pdbx_seq_one_letter_code
_entity_poly.pdbx_strand_id
1 'polypeptide(L)' 'MMMHSLYPFLESLIADHKHIKIIYNDNQSLHTIYGAISRAYFDDEESKIILDNGIAIPVNALIEIDGRVVSGIC' A
#
# COMPACT_ATOMS: atom_id res chain seq x y z
N MET A 1 8.85 -14.38 -8.24
CA MET A 1 9.90 -13.61 -7.52
C MET A 1 9.70 -12.11 -7.79
N MET A 2 8.76 -11.44 -7.11
CA MET A 2 8.54 -9.97 -7.25
C MET A 2 8.16 -9.23 -5.95
N MET A 3 7.97 -9.94 -4.83
CA MET A 3 7.67 -9.33 -3.51
C MET A 3 8.83 -8.49 -2.91
N HIS A 4 10.08 -8.68 -3.35
CA HIS A 4 11.25 -8.08 -2.73
C HIS A 4 11.39 -6.55 -2.87
N SER A 5 10.65 -5.89 -3.78
CA SER A 5 10.83 -4.44 -4.04
C SER A 5 9.79 -3.52 -3.38
N LEU A 6 8.69 -4.07 -2.85
CA LEU A 6 7.62 -3.29 -2.23
C LEU A 6 7.92 -3.04 -0.75
N TYR A 7 8.45 -4.05 -0.04
CA TYR A 7 8.70 -3.98 1.40
C TYR A 7 9.65 -2.83 1.78
N PRO A 8 10.87 -2.70 1.20
CA PRO A 8 11.77 -1.59 1.56
C PRO A 8 11.21 -0.21 1.19
N PHE A 9 10.37 -0.14 0.16
CA PHE A 9 9.72 1.09 -0.24
C PHE A 9 8.67 1.53 0.78
N LEU A 10 7.83 0.61 1.25
CA LEU A 10 6.86 0.93 2.30
C LEU A 10 7.55 1.28 3.63
N GLU A 11 8.64 0.60 3.98
CA GLU A 11 9.41 0.95 5.18
C GLU A 11 9.95 2.38 5.11
N SER A 12 10.47 2.81 3.96
CA SER A 12 10.91 4.20 3.76
C SER A 12 9.76 5.18 3.94
N LEU A 13 8.58 4.90 3.37
CA LEU A 13 7.41 5.77 3.48
C LEU A 13 6.90 5.90 4.93
N ILE A 14 6.95 4.79 5.69
CA ILE A 14 6.59 4.75 7.11
C ILE A 14 7.62 5.54 7.93
N ALA A 15 8.90 5.32 7.70
CA ALA A 15 9.99 6.01 8.42
C ALA A 15 9.96 7.53 8.19
N ASP A 16 9.69 7.95 6.96
CA ASP A 16 9.58 9.37 6.59
C ASP A 16 8.25 9.99 7.02
N HIS A 17 7.28 9.17 7.47
CA HIS A 17 5.91 9.58 7.78
C HIS A 17 5.29 10.46 6.68
N LYS A 18 5.54 10.07 5.42
CA LYS A 18 5.21 10.90 4.25
C LYS A 18 3.72 10.78 3.93
N HIS A 19 3.07 11.92 3.76
CA HIS A 19 1.70 11.97 3.25
C HIS A 19 1.72 11.74 1.73
N ILE A 20 1.15 10.62 1.29
CA ILE A 20 1.24 10.13 -0.08
C ILE A 20 -0.15 9.92 -0.69
N LYS A 21 -0.20 9.86 -2.02
CA LYS A 21 -1.38 9.42 -2.77
C LYS A 21 -1.37 7.90 -2.88
N ILE A 22 -2.50 7.26 -2.63
CA ILE A 22 -2.68 5.82 -2.80
C ILE A 22 -3.91 5.59 -3.68
N ILE A 23 -3.75 4.77 -4.71
CA ILE A 23 -4.83 4.31 -5.58
C ILE A 23 -4.99 2.81 -5.38
N TYR A 24 -6.21 2.36 -5.13
CA TYR A 24 -6.53 0.95 -4.93
C TYR A 24 -7.90 0.60 -5.51
N ASN A 25 -8.15 -0.68 -5.78
CA ASN A 25 -9.41 -1.20 -6.28
C ASN A 25 -9.89 -2.35 -5.39
N ASP A 26 -11.06 -2.20 -4.78
CA ASP A 26 -11.62 -3.12 -3.80
C ASP A 26 -12.63 -4.12 -4.40
N ASN A 27 -12.43 -4.51 -5.66
CA ASN A 27 -13.33 -5.32 -6.50
C ASN A 27 -14.69 -4.67 -6.81
N GLN A 28 -15.01 -3.53 -6.22
CA GLN A 28 -16.26 -2.81 -6.46
C GLN A 28 -16.00 -1.47 -7.16
N SER A 29 -14.96 -0.75 -6.76
CA SER A 29 -14.65 0.57 -7.31
C SER A 29 -13.17 0.93 -7.21
N LEU A 30 -12.76 1.89 -8.04
CA LEU A 30 -11.45 2.52 -7.96
C LEU A 30 -11.51 3.63 -6.91
N HIS A 31 -10.59 3.58 -5.95
CA HIS A 31 -10.47 4.53 -4.86
C HIS A 31 -9.15 5.28 -4.95
N THR A 32 -9.17 6.55 -4.55
CA THR A 32 -7.98 7.37 -4.34
C THR A 32 -8.05 7.96 -2.94
N ILE A 33 -7.00 7.75 -2.15
CA ILE A 33 -6.86 8.32 -0.81
C ILE A 33 -5.52 9.00 -0.64
N TYR A 34 -5.47 10.02 0.20
CA TYR A 34 -4.25 10.69 0.61
C TYR A 34 -4.05 10.44 2.11
N GLY A 35 -2.88 9.93 2.48
CA GLY A 35 -2.58 9.57 3.86
C GLY A 35 -1.12 9.20 4.04
N ALA A 36 -0.65 9.14 5.29
CA ALA A 36 0.61 8.50 5.63
C ALA A 36 0.35 7.05 6.07
N ILE A 37 1.30 6.17 5.74
CA ILE A 37 1.25 4.76 6.14
C ILE A 37 1.80 4.67 7.55
N SER A 38 0.99 4.14 8.47
CA SER A 38 1.39 3.90 9.85
C SER A 38 2.12 2.57 10.00
N ARG A 39 1.63 1.52 9.33
CA ARG A 39 2.15 0.15 9.39
C ARG A 39 1.90 -0.61 8.10
N ALA A 40 2.74 -1.59 7.81
CA ALA A 40 2.53 -2.58 6.77
C ALA A 40 2.69 -3.99 7.35
N TYR A 41 1.82 -4.91 6.94
CA TYR A 41 1.81 -6.32 7.33
C TYR A 41 1.96 -7.17 6.08
N PHE A 42 2.89 -8.11 6.13
CA PHE A 42 3.15 -9.06 5.07
C PHE A 42 3.11 -10.46 5.68
N ASP A 43 1.96 -11.11 5.52
CA ASP A 43 1.73 -12.49 5.91
C ASP A 43 1.39 -13.30 4.66
N ASP A 44 1.63 -14.60 4.71
CA ASP A 44 1.34 -15.56 3.65
C ASP A 44 -0.18 -15.65 3.37
N GLU A 45 -1.01 -15.35 4.38
CA GLU A 45 -2.47 -15.35 4.26
C GLU A 45 -3.05 -13.99 3.82
N GLU A 46 -2.56 -12.87 4.38
CA GLU A 46 -3.08 -11.53 4.08
C GLU A 46 -2.01 -10.44 4.26
N SER A 47 -1.59 -9.83 3.14
CA SER A 47 -0.72 -8.64 3.16
C SER A 47 -1.55 -7.36 3.05
N LYS A 48 -1.32 -6.37 3.92
CA LYS A 48 -2.06 -5.09 3.97
C LYS A 48 -1.24 -3.92 4.51
N ILE A 49 -1.60 -2.71 4.12
CA ILE A 49 -1.09 -1.46 4.71
C ILE A 49 -2.17 -0.81 5.57
N ILE A 50 -1.77 -0.11 6.63
CA ILE A 50 -2.66 0.64 7.51
C ILE A 50 -2.25 2.11 7.49
N LEU A 51 -3.19 3.00 7.19
CA LEU A 51 -2.99 4.45 7.23
C LEU A 51 -3.21 4.99 8.64
N ASP A 52 -2.70 6.20 8.94
CA ASP A 52 -2.85 6.82 10.26
C ASP A 52 -4.30 7.03 10.70
N ASN A 53 -5.22 7.18 9.74
CA ASN A 53 -6.65 7.28 10.01
C ASN A 53 -7.32 5.91 10.27
N GLY A 54 -6.54 4.83 10.36
CA GLY A 54 -7.01 3.48 10.66
C GLY A 54 -7.52 2.69 9.45
N ILE A 55 -7.51 3.26 8.25
CA ILE A 55 -7.94 2.55 7.03
C ILE A 55 -6.90 1.48 6.69
N ALA A 56 -7.37 0.23 6.58
CA ALA A 56 -6.58 -0.90 6.12
C ALA A 56 -6.83 -1.17 4.64
N ILE A 57 -5.77 -1.27 3.85
CA ILE A 57 -5.84 -1.52 2.40
C ILE A 57 -5.06 -2.79 2.09
N PRO A 58 -5.71 -3.85 1.57
CA PRO A 58 -5.04 -5.05 1.11
C PRO A 58 -4.00 -4.74 0.03
N VAL A 59 -2.83 -5.34 0.10
CA VAL A 59 -1.74 -5.10 -0.87
C VAL A 59 -2.14 -5.53 -2.29
N ASN A 60 -2.92 -6.61 -2.41
CA ASN A 60 -3.45 -7.09 -3.69
C ASN A 60 -4.47 -6.12 -4.33
N ALA A 61 -5.07 -5.22 -3.56
CA ALA A 61 -5.95 -4.17 -4.05
C ALA A 61 -5.17 -2.92 -4.52
N LEU A 62 -3.90 -2.78 -4.15
CA LEU A 62 -3.11 -1.59 -4.46
C LEU A 62 -2.77 -1.52 -5.95
N ILE A 63 -2.94 -0.33 -6.52
CA ILE A 63 -2.61 -0.01 -7.90
C ILE A 63 -1.42 0.93 -7.98
N GLU A 64 -1.42 1.99 -7.18
CA GLU A 64 -0.37 3.01 -7.20
C GLU A 64 -0.14 3.56 -5.79
N ILE A 65 1.12 3.82 -5.47
CA ILE A 65 1.54 4.50 -4.25
C ILE A 65 2.52 5.62 -4.66
N ASP A 66 2.12 6.87 -4.43
CA ASP A 66 2.93 8.07 -4.70
C ASP A 66 3.48 8.13 -6.15
N GLY A 67 2.65 7.79 -7.14
CA GLY A 67 3.05 7.74 -8.55
C GLY A 67 3.78 6.45 -8.96
N ARG A 68 4.11 5.56 -8.02
CA ARG A 68 4.69 4.24 -8.31
C ARG A 68 3.58 3.20 -8.47
N VAL A 69 3.43 2.64 -9.65
CA VAL A 69 2.52 1.52 -9.91
C VAL A 69 2.99 0.28 -9.13
N VAL A 70 2.07 -0.32 -8.38
CA VAL A 70 2.27 -1.53 -7.56
C VAL A 70 1.34 -2.68 -7.96
N SER A 71 0.29 -2.43 -8.78
CA SER A 71 -0.48 -3.50 -9.41
C SER A 71 0.34 -4.16 -10.51
N GLY A 72 0.54 -5.48 -10.42
CA GLY A 72 1.39 -6.26 -11.33
C GLY A 72 2.26 -7.29 -10.61
N ILE A 73 2.26 -7.28 -9.29
CA ILE A 73 2.88 -8.29 -8.43
C ILE A 73 1.85 -9.41 -8.23
N CYS A 74 1.59 -10.20 -9.27
CA CYS A 74 0.93 -11.50 -9.18
C CYS A 74 1.97 -12.61 -8.97
#